data_AF-A0A7V1AJ91-F1
#
_entry.id   AF-A0A7V1AJ91-F1
#
_cell.length_a   1.000
_cell.length_b   1.000
_cell.length_c   1.000
_cell.angle_alpha   90.00
_cell.angle_beta   90.00
_cell.angle_gamma   90.00
#
_symmetry.space_group_name_H-M   'P 1'
#
loop_
_entity.id
_entity.type
_entity.pdbx_description
1 polymer ?
#
loop_
_entity_poly.entity_id
_entity_poly.type
_entity_poly.pdbx_seq_one_letter_code
_entity_poly.pdbx_strand_id
1 'polypeptide(L)'
;MGLRIVIAALYVFINISAYTHAAQTITDETVIWVEPGDTYLGLFGNDWMRVYLANNEIGFSGVNGNAASPDKIVVGQKLKIPADTHLTEIARERLSKYEDQRRAAERALQETADLKRKITNNNSETYREAAALLKEAENAADGETYGFRNYIDARRLAEESGRLFAVAQERVQIRRTKQLFAAAVVIIVLCCIRFLRYSRRKMRARYIGSWIKGHQKKIDFLRKPGKSIFMSHEVHGDRLKKQEVNEP
;
A
#
# COMPACT_ATOMS: atom_id res chain seq x y z
N MET A 1 -17.18 -52.29 14.68
CA MET A 1 -15.78 -52.62 15.00
C MET A 1 -14.76 -51.79 14.22
N GLY A 2 -14.96 -51.51 12.92
CA GLY A 2 -13.97 -50.79 12.08
C GLY A 2 -13.54 -49.41 12.57
N LEU A 3 -14.45 -48.57 13.08
CA LEU A 3 -14.11 -47.21 13.52
C LEU A 3 -13.11 -47.17 14.70
N ARG A 4 -13.22 -48.13 15.64
CA ARG A 4 -12.31 -48.22 16.79
C ARG A 4 -10.90 -48.62 16.38
N ILE A 5 -10.78 -49.47 15.35
CA ILE A 5 -9.49 -49.90 14.79
C ILE A 5 -8.83 -48.74 14.05
N VAL A 6 -9.59 -47.95 13.29
CA VAL A 6 -9.08 -46.76 12.59
C VAL A 6 -8.57 -45.70 13.56
N ILE A 7 -9.30 -45.42 14.65
CA ILE A 7 -8.86 -44.45 15.67
C ILE A 7 -7.58 -44.94 16.37
N ALA A 8 -7.52 -46.23 16.73
CA ALA A 8 -6.32 -46.81 17.35
C ALA A 8 -5.10 -46.76 16.42
N ALA A 9 -5.27 -47.08 15.14
CA ALA A 9 -4.20 -46.99 14.14
C ALA A 9 -3.73 -45.54 13.93
N LEU A 10 -4.65 -44.57 13.91
CA LEU A 10 -4.32 -43.15 13.79
C LEU A 10 -3.53 -42.66 15.01
N TYR A 11 -3.94 -43.07 16.21
CA TYR A 11 -3.25 -42.73 17.45
C TYR A 11 -1.83 -43.32 17.48
N VAL A 12 -1.67 -44.59 17.11
CA VAL A 12 -0.35 -45.23 17.01
C VAL A 12 0.50 -44.54 15.94
N PHE A 13 -0.06 -44.18 14.79
CA PHE A 13 0.64 -43.48 13.73
C PHE A 13 1.11 -42.07 14.16
N ILE A 14 0.27 -41.31 14.85
CA ILE A 14 0.61 -39.98 15.38
C ILE A 14 1.73 -40.12 16.42
N ASN A 15 1.64 -41.09 17.33
CA ASN A 15 2.68 -41.32 18.34
C ASN A 15 3.99 -41.76 17.69
N ILE A 16 3.98 -42.72 16.77
CA ILE A 16 5.18 -43.15 16.05
C ILE A 16 5.79 -41.96 15.31
N SER A 17 4.98 -41.17 14.59
CA SER A 17 5.45 -39.99 13.86
C SER A 17 6.08 -38.93 14.79
N ALA A 18 5.47 -38.69 15.95
CA ALA A 18 5.99 -37.78 16.96
C ALA A 18 7.31 -38.28 17.58
N TYR A 19 7.39 -39.58 17.89
CA TYR A 19 8.61 -40.20 18.41
C TYR A 19 9.72 -40.27 17.36
N THR A 20 9.41 -40.54 16.08
CA THR A 20 10.40 -40.53 15.00
C THR A 20 10.90 -39.13 14.71
N HIS A 21 10.04 -38.10 14.74
CA HIS A 21 10.47 -36.72 14.60
C HIS A 21 11.32 -36.25 15.78
N ALA A 22 10.94 -36.62 17.01
CA ALA A 22 11.72 -36.34 18.21
C ALA A 22 13.07 -37.07 18.20
N ALA A 23 13.12 -38.32 17.74
CA ALA A 23 14.36 -39.08 17.61
C ALA A 23 15.29 -38.54 16.51
N GLN A 24 14.75 -38.14 15.35
CA GLN A 24 15.53 -37.49 14.29
C GLN A 24 16.11 -36.15 14.74
N THR A 25 15.33 -35.36 15.49
CA THR A 25 15.86 -34.15 16.12
C THR A 25 16.91 -34.45 17.19
N ILE A 26 17.06 -35.66 17.72
CA ILE A 26 18.16 -35.95 18.64
C ILE A 26 19.44 -36.33 17.88
N THR A 27 19.34 -36.82 16.64
CA THR A 27 20.48 -37.30 15.84
C THR A 27 21.03 -36.30 14.82
N ASP A 28 20.28 -35.27 14.45
CA ASP A 28 20.69 -34.34 13.41
C ASP A 28 21.63 -33.24 13.94
N GLU A 29 22.85 -33.23 13.42
CA GLU A 29 23.80 -32.12 13.58
C GLU A 29 23.16 -30.81 13.15
N THR A 30 23.36 -29.75 13.96
CA THR A 30 22.83 -28.42 13.64
C THR A 30 23.95 -27.55 13.11
N VAL A 31 23.73 -26.96 11.93
CA VAL A 31 24.70 -26.06 11.29
C VAL A 31 24.23 -24.62 11.44
N ILE A 32 25.05 -23.79 12.08
CA ILE A 32 24.80 -22.34 12.18
C ILE A 32 25.89 -21.57 11.44
N TRP A 33 25.52 -20.41 10.89
CA TRP A 33 26.46 -19.47 10.30
C TRP A 33 26.94 -18.47 11.35
N VAL A 34 28.22 -18.12 11.27
CA VAL A 34 28.88 -17.22 12.21
C VAL A 34 28.80 -15.79 11.70
N GLU A 35 28.21 -14.91 12.51
CA GLU A 35 28.06 -13.50 12.20
C GLU A 35 29.23 -12.65 12.70
N PRO A 36 29.42 -11.44 12.13
CA PRO A 36 30.37 -10.47 12.68
C PRO A 36 30.07 -10.14 14.14
N GLY A 37 31.01 -10.47 15.04
CA GLY A 37 30.91 -10.23 16.47
C GLY A 37 30.38 -11.41 17.28
N ASP A 38 30.05 -12.54 16.65
CA ASP A 38 29.76 -13.78 17.37
C ASP A 38 31.04 -14.35 18.02
N THR A 39 30.95 -14.64 19.31
CA THR A 39 31.94 -15.43 20.07
C THR A 39 31.29 -16.70 20.58
N TYR A 40 32.07 -17.75 20.88
CA TYR A 40 31.48 -18.97 21.42
C TYR A 40 30.75 -18.72 22.73
N LEU A 41 31.35 -17.88 23.59
CA LEU A 41 30.73 -17.43 24.83
C LEU A 41 29.46 -16.60 24.57
N GLY A 42 29.44 -15.76 23.54
CA GLY A 42 28.27 -14.97 23.16
C GLY A 42 27.13 -15.81 22.60
N LEU A 43 27.45 -16.88 21.87
CA LEU A 43 26.48 -17.79 21.25
C LEU A 43 25.86 -18.78 22.25
N PHE A 44 26.69 -19.31 23.15
CA PHE A 44 26.35 -20.50 23.95
C PHE A 44 26.63 -20.32 25.44
N GLY A 45 27.16 -19.17 25.86
CA GLY A 45 27.51 -18.91 27.26
C GLY A 45 28.58 -19.87 27.79
N ASN A 46 28.51 -20.14 29.09
CA ASN A 46 29.46 -21.00 29.77
C ASN A 46 29.33 -22.49 29.39
N ASP A 47 28.21 -22.88 28.77
CA ASP A 47 27.96 -24.26 28.37
C ASP A 47 28.83 -24.68 27.18
N TRP A 48 29.26 -23.72 26.35
CA TRP A 48 30.29 -23.95 25.35
C TRP A 48 31.55 -24.56 25.95
N MET A 49 32.04 -23.98 27.04
CA MET A 49 33.30 -24.39 27.66
C MET A 49 33.20 -25.80 28.23
N ARG A 50 32.01 -26.19 28.71
CA ARG A 50 31.73 -27.55 29.19
C ARG A 50 31.77 -28.57 28.06
N VAL A 51 31.19 -28.26 26.90
CA VAL A 51 31.19 -29.18 25.75
C VAL A 51 32.57 -29.22 25.08
N TYR A 52 33.28 -28.10 24.97
CA TYR A 52 34.65 -28.05 24.46
C TYR A 52 35.61 -28.94 25.27
N LEU A 53 35.49 -28.93 26.61
CA LEU A 53 36.33 -29.76 27.48
C LEU A 53 35.95 -31.26 27.43
N ALA A 54 34.68 -31.58 27.15
CA ALA A 54 34.18 -32.95 27.13
C ALA A 54 34.33 -33.64 25.75
N ASN A 55 34.10 -32.89 24.67
CA ASN A 55 34.10 -33.38 23.29
C ASN A 55 35.13 -32.59 22.48
N ASN A 56 36.32 -33.17 22.30
CA ASN A 56 37.41 -32.65 21.45
C ASN A 56 37.06 -32.62 19.93
N GLU A 57 35.80 -32.82 19.54
CA GLU A 57 35.36 -33.07 18.16
C GLU A 57 34.53 -31.94 17.55
N ILE A 58 34.45 -30.75 18.17
CA ILE A 58 33.88 -29.58 17.49
C ILE A 58 34.86 -29.15 16.38
N GLY A 59 34.73 -29.78 15.22
CA GLY A 59 35.58 -29.57 14.06
C GLY A 59 35.21 -28.28 13.33
N PHE A 60 36.15 -27.34 13.25
CA PHE A 60 36.02 -26.14 12.42
C PHE A 60 36.44 -26.48 11.00
N SER A 61 35.52 -26.42 10.04
CA SER A 61 35.90 -26.51 8.63
C SER A 61 36.59 -25.21 8.20
N GLY A 62 37.88 -25.26 7.88
CA GLY A 62 38.59 -24.17 7.19
C GLY A 62 39.75 -23.50 7.91
N VAL A 63 40.24 -24.01 9.05
CA VAL A 63 41.43 -23.45 9.73
C VAL A 63 42.52 -24.51 9.86
N ASN A 64 43.58 -24.39 9.05
CA ASN A 64 44.85 -25.06 9.31
C ASN A 64 45.56 -24.32 10.45
N GLY A 65 45.43 -24.82 11.67
CA GLY A 65 46.19 -24.32 12.82
C GLY A 65 45.39 -24.34 14.11
N ASN A 66 46.03 -24.82 15.18
CA ASN A 66 45.50 -24.84 16.54
C ASN A 66 44.86 -23.48 16.88
N ALA A 67 43.53 -23.47 17.04
CA ALA A 67 42.78 -22.33 17.52
C ALA A 67 43.18 -22.04 18.98
N ALA A 68 44.22 -21.22 19.18
CA ALA A 68 44.76 -20.91 20.50
C ALA A 68 43.85 -20.00 21.35
N SER A 69 42.59 -19.78 20.97
CA SER A 69 41.62 -19.08 21.82
C SER A 69 40.24 -19.73 21.69
N PRO A 70 39.70 -20.34 22.76
CA PRO A 70 38.38 -20.97 22.79
C PRO A 70 37.22 -19.97 22.70
N ASP A 71 37.48 -18.67 22.54
CA ASP A 71 36.47 -17.61 22.54
C ASP A 71 36.38 -16.83 21.21
N LYS A 72 37.09 -17.27 20.16
CA LYS A 72 37.05 -16.60 18.85
C LYS A 72 36.45 -17.50 17.78
N ILE A 73 35.36 -17.02 17.18
CA ILE A 73 34.79 -17.61 15.98
C ILE A 73 35.20 -16.77 14.77
N VAL A 74 35.54 -17.43 13.67
CA VAL A 74 35.87 -16.75 12.41
C VAL A 74 34.57 -16.46 11.65
N VAL A 75 34.37 -15.18 11.32
CA VAL A 75 33.21 -14.68 10.57
C VAL A 75 33.03 -15.44 9.25
N GLY A 76 31.80 -15.81 8.92
CA GLY A 76 31.47 -16.51 7.67
C GLY A 76 31.78 -18.01 7.69
N GLN A 77 32.21 -18.56 8.82
CA GLN A 77 32.30 -20.02 8.97
C GLN A 77 30.93 -20.64 9.25
N LYS A 78 30.83 -21.92 8.91
CA LYS A 78 29.74 -22.79 9.35
C LYS A 78 30.19 -23.51 10.60
N LEU A 79 29.51 -23.26 11.71
CA LEU A 79 29.70 -24.05 12.91
C LEU A 79 28.80 -25.28 12.83
N LYS A 80 29.41 -26.45 12.88
CA LYS A 80 28.71 -27.73 13.03
C LYS A 80 28.63 -28.07 14.50
N ILE A 81 27.42 -28.23 15.01
CA ILE A 81 27.17 -28.53 16.41
C ILE A 81 26.75 -30.01 16.48
N PRO A 82 27.49 -30.83 17.24
CA PRO A 82 27.18 -32.24 17.38
C PRO A 82 25.81 -32.41 18.03
N ALA A 83 25.09 -33.42 17.55
CA ALA A 83 23.76 -33.76 18.03
C ALA A 83 23.78 -34.17 19.52
N ASP A 84 22.62 -34.13 20.18
CA ASP A 84 22.43 -34.53 21.58
C ASP A 84 23.22 -33.70 22.62
N THR A 85 23.43 -32.41 22.35
CA THR A 85 24.02 -31.46 23.29
C THR A 85 23.04 -30.33 23.62
N HIS A 86 23.13 -29.75 24.84
CA HIS A 86 22.37 -28.53 25.18
C HIS A 86 22.65 -27.37 24.19
N LEU A 87 23.83 -27.37 23.56
CA LEU A 87 24.19 -26.43 22.49
C LEU A 87 23.32 -26.59 21.24
N THR A 88 22.83 -27.79 20.95
CA THR A 88 21.93 -28.07 19.82
C THR A 88 20.59 -27.38 20.01
N GLU A 89 20.06 -27.37 21.23
CA GLU A 89 18.79 -26.70 21.55
C GLU A 89 18.91 -25.18 21.39
N ILE A 90 19.98 -24.59 21.94
CA ILE A 90 20.30 -23.15 21.80
C ILE A 90 20.46 -22.76 20.32
N ALA A 91 21.16 -23.60 19.55
CA ALA A 91 21.35 -23.38 18.13
C ALA A 91 20.05 -23.43 17.33
N ARG A 92 19.16 -24.37 17.65
CA ARG A 92 17.84 -24.48 17.02
C ARG A 92 16.94 -23.30 17.34
N GLU A 93 16.93 -22.85 18.60
CA GLU A 93 16.17 -21.67 18.97
C GLU A 93 16.64 -20.44 18.19
N ARG A 94 17.96 -20.28 18.03
CA ARG A 94 18.54 -19.19 17.22
C ARG A 94 18.18 -19.32 15.74
N LEU A 95 18.25 -20.52 15.17
CA LEU A 95 17.82 -20.77 13.78
C LEU A 95 16.34 -20.47 13.58
N SER A 96 15.47 -20.85 14.54
CA SER A 96 14.05 -20.51 14.48
C SER A 96 13.84 -19.00 14.47
N LYS A 97 14.51 -18.25 15.35
CA LYS A 97 14.45 -16.78 15.37
C LYS A 97 14.95 -16.17 14.07
N TYR A 98 15.99 -16.77 13.47
CA TYR A 98 16.52 -16.34 12.18
C TYR A 98 15.52 -16.57 11.04
N GLU A 99 14.90 -17.74 10.97
CA GLU A 99 13.85 -18.03 9.99
C GLU A 99 12.66 -17.08 10.13
N ASP A 100 12.25 -16.77 11.36
CA ASP A 100 11.17 -15.83 11.61
C ASP A 100 11.51 -14.41 11.12
N GLN A 101 12.74 -13.93 11.36
CA GLN A 101 13.18 -12.64 10.82
C GLN A 101 13.28 -12.65 9.31
N ARG A 102 13.79 -13.74 8.71
CA ARG A 102 13.84 -13.89 7.27
C ARG A 102 12.45 -13.80 6.66
N ARG A 103 11.49 -14.56 7.19
CA ARG A 103 10.09 -14.51 6.74
C ARG A 103 9.47 -13.13 6.93
N ALA A 104 9.79 -12.43 8.02
CA ALA A 104 9.30 -11.08 8.25
C ALA A 104 9.87 -10.07 7.22
N ALA A 105 11.16 -10.17 6.90
CA ALA A 105 11.80 -9.35 5.88
C ALA A 105 11.24 -9.64 4.48
N GLU A 106 11.10 -10.93 4.13
CA GLU A 106 10.49 -11.38 2.86
C GLU A 106 9.06 -10.84 2.70
N ARG A 107 8.24 -10.89 3.77
CA ARG A 107 6.89 -10.30 3.77
C ARG A 107 6.92 -8.80 3.55
N ALA A 108 7.77 -8.06 4.28
CA ALA A 108 7.87 -6.61 4.16
C ALA A 108 8.33 -6.19 2.75
N LEU A 109 9.28 -6.91 2.16
CA LEU A 109 9.74 -6.71 0.78
C LEU A 109 8.60 -6.96 -0.21
N GLN A 110 7.87 -8.07 -0.06
CA GLN A 110 6.76 -8.43 -0.93
C GLN A 110 5.62 -7.39 -0.88
N GLU A 111 5.21 -6.98 0.33
CA GLU A 111 4.19 -5.95 0.54
C GLU A 111 4.59 -4.62 -0.10
N THR A 112 5.85 -4.23 0.06
CA THR A 112 6.40 -2.98 -0.48
C THR A 112 6.52 -3.03 -2.01
N ALA A 113 6.92 -4.18 -2.57
CA ALA A 113 6.95 -4.41 -4.01
C ALA A 113 5.53 -4.34 -4.62
N ASP A 114 4.53 -4.86 -3.92
CA ASP A 114 3.14 -4.78 -4.36
C ASP A 114 2.57 -3.34 -4.28
N LEU A 115 2.99 -2.54 -3.30
CA LEU A 115 2.70 -1.10 -3.26
C LEU A 115 3.33 -0.37 -4.45
N LYS A 116 4.60 -0.63 -4.75
CA LYS A 116 5.30 -0.06 -5.91
C LYS A 116 4.58 -0.35 -7.23
N ARG A 117 4.05 -1.58 -7.40
CA ARG A 117 3.26 -1.98 -8.58
C ARG A 117 1.94 -1.23 -8.74
N LYS A 118 1.30 -0.82 -7.64
CA LYS A 118 0.01 -0.09 -7.66
C LYS A 118 0.17 1.39 -8.03
N ILE A 119 1.37 1.95 -7.88
CA ILE A 119 1.62 3.37 -8.15
C ILE A 119 1.94 3.56 -9.64
N THR A 120 1.01 4.20 -10.35
CA THR A 120 1.12 4.45 -11.79
C THR A 120 1.99 5.65 -12.16
N ASN A 121 2.34 6.51 -11.19
CA ASN A 121 3.17 7.68 -11.42
C ASN A 121 4.56 7.50 -10.77
N ASN A 122 5.53 7.12 -11.58
CA ASN A 122 6.91 6.84 -11.20
C ASN A 122 7.85 8.06 -11.30
N ASN A 123 7.33 9.24 -11.65
CA ASN A 123 8.14 10.44 -11.89
C ASN A 123 8.31 11.35 -10.67
N SER A 124 7.73 11.02 -9.51
CA SER A 124 7.95 11.81 -8.30
C SER A 124 9.30 11.48 -7.66
N GLU A 125 9.96 12.49 -7.09
CA GLU A 125 11.20 12.32 -6.31
C GLU A 125 11.00 11.32 -5.16
N THR A 126 9.88 11.42 -4.45
CA THR A 126 9.47 10.48 -3.38
C THR A 126 9.35 9.04 -3.88
N TYR A 127 8.89 8.81 -5.12
CA TYR A 127 8.85 7.45 -5.69
C TYR A 127 10.26 6.92 -6.00
N ARG A 128 11.15 7.77 -6.49
CA ARG A 128 12.55 7.39 -6.78
C ARG A 128 13.30 7.04 -5.51
N GLU A 129 13.13 7.84 -4.46
CA GLU A 129 13.69 7.59 -3.13
C GLU A 129 13.16 6.26 -2.55
N ALA A 130 11.84 6.06 -2.58
CA ALA A 130 11.22 4.80 -2.16
C ALA A 130 11.77 3.59 -2.94
N ALA A 131 11.94 3.73 -4.26
CA ALA A 131 12.47 2.67 -5.11
C ALA A 131 13.96 2.39 -4.86
N ALA A 132 14.75 3.41 -4.51
CA ALA A 132 16.14 3.24 -4.13
C ALA A 132 16.26 2.48 -2.80
N LEU A 133 15.49 2.87 -1.78
CA LEU A 133 15.44 2.16 -0.50
C LEU A 133 14.96 0.71 -0.64
N LEU A 134 13.99 0.44 -1.51
CA LEU A 134 13.56 -0.94 -1.77
C LEU A 134 14.70 -1.76 -2.38
N LYS A 135 15.47 -1.19 -3.31
CA LYS A 135 16.62 -1.87 -3.91
C LYS A 135 17.73 -2.12 -2.88
N GLU A 136 17.97 -1.19 -1.96
CA GLU A 136 18.90 -1.40 -0.84
C GLU A 136 18.40 -2.51 0.10
N ALA A 137 17.10 -2.57 0.36
CA ALA A 137 16.48 -3.63 1.15
C ALA A 137 16.62 -5.01 0.46
N GLU A 138 16.40 -5.09 -0.86
CA GLU A 138 16.60 -6.29 -1.67
C GLU A 138 18.07 -6.75 -1.61
N ASN A 139 19.02 -5.84 -1.82
CA ASN A 139 20.45 -6.14 -1.72
C ASN A 139 20.86 -6.62 -0.31
N ALA A 140 20.27 -6.06 0.74
CA ALA A 140 20.52 -6.50 2.11
C ALA A 140 19.95 -7.90 2.37
N ALA A 141 18.80 -8.25 1.78
CA ALA A 141 18.22 -9.58 1.89
C ALA A 141 18.94 -10.64 1.04
N ASP A 142 19.48 -10.25 -0.12
CA ASP A 142 20.18 -11.11 -1.08
C ASP A 142 21.68 -11.29 -0.75
N GLY A 143 22.23 -10.50 0.18
CA GLY A 143 23.63 -10.57 0.55
C GLY A 143 24.07 -12.01 0.89
N GLU A 144 25.09 -12.51 0.19
CA GLU A 144 25.62 -13.89 0.32
C GLU A 144 26.06 -14.24 1.76
N THR A 145 26.22 -13.22 2.62
CA THR A 145 26.41 -13.33 4.06
C THR A 145 25.06 -13.48 4.75
N TYR A 146 24.64 -14.73 4.96
CA TYR A 146 23.52 -15.09 5.84
C TYR A 146 23.74 -14.51 7.25
N GLY A 147 23.10 -13.38 7.56
CA GLY A 147 23.25 -12.70 8.85
C GLY A 147 21.93 -12.13 9.36
N PHE A 148 21.63 -12.38 10.63
CA PHE A 148 20.41 -11.93 11.32
C PHE A 148 20.26 -10.41 11.23
N ARG A 149 21.37 -9.68 11.34
CA ARG A 149 21.40 -8.21 11.14
C ARG A 149 20.95 -7.78 9.75
N ASN A 150 21.33 -8.52 8.71
CA ASN A 150 20.97 -8.17 7.33
C ASN A 150 19.46 -8.24 7.11
N TYR A 151 18.77 -9.22 7.71
CA TYR A 151 17.30 -9.28 7.61
C TYR A 151 16.60 -8.21 8.44
N ILE A 152 17.16 -7.80 9.58
CA ILE A 152 16.63 -6.67 10.34
C ILE A 152 16.74 -5.38 9.52
N ASP A 153 17.91 -5.14 8.91
CA ASP A 153 18.14 -3.95 8.10
C ASP A 153 17.30 -3.98 6.82
N ALA A 154 17.22 -5.12 6.13
CA ALA A 154 16.36 -5.31 4.97
C ALA A 154 14.90 -5.01 5.31
N ARG A 155 14.40 -5.53 6.43
CA ARG A 155 13.04 -5.23 6.90
C ARG A 155 12.85 -3.74 7.19
N ARG A 156 13.78 -3.10 7.91
CA ARG A 156 13.71 -1.67 8.24
C ARG A 156 13.65 -0.81 6.98
N LEU A 157 14.53 -1.09 6.02
CA LEU A 157 14.59 -0.38 4.74
C LEU A 157 13.32 -0.62 3.90
N ALA A 158 12.79 -1.85 3.90
CA ALA A 158 11.53 -2.17 3.22
C ALA A 158 10.35 -1.42 3.84
N GLU A 159 10.22 -1.38 5.17
CA GLU A 159 9.16 -0.64 5.86
C GLU A 159 9.25 0.87 5.59
N GLU A 160 10.46 1.44 5.56
CA GLU A 160 10.70 2.86 5.24
C GLU A 160 10.32 3.17 3.78
N SER A 161 10.73 2.32 2.85
CA SER A 161 10.32 2.37 1.44
C SER A 161 8.80 2.29 1.29
N GLY A 162 8.14 1.40 2.01
CA GLY A 162 6.68 1.24 2.03
C GLY A 162 5.96 2.52 2.47
N ARG A 163 6.47 3.22 3.51
CA ARG A 163 5.93 4.52 3.94
C ARG A 163 6.05 5.57 2.85
N LEU A 164 7.20 5.66 2.17
CA LEU A 164 7.39 6.62 1.07
C LEU A 164 6.49 6.30 -0.12
N PHE A 165 6.29 5.03 -0.46
CA PHE A 165 5.31 4.63 -1.48
C PHE A 165 3.88 5.01 -1.09
N ALA A 166 3.48 4.85 0.17
CA ALA A 166 2.17 5.28 0.64
C ALA A 166 1.98 6.81 0.48
N VAL A 167 2.98 7.61 0.86
CA VAL A 167 2.97 9.07 0.65
C VAL A 167 2.89 9.43 -0.83
N ALA A 168 3.65 8.74 -1.68
CA ALA A 168 3.60 8.94 -3.13
C ALA A 168 2.21 8.62 -3.70
N GLN A 169 1.58 7.54 -3.25
CA GLN A 169 0.23 7.14 -3.65
C GLN A 169 -0.83 8.18 -3.24
N GLU A 170 -0.75 8.68 -2.00
CA GLU A 170 -1.66 9.71 -1.49
C GLU A 170 -1.58 11.00 -2.33
N ARG A 171 -0.36 11.44 -2.65
CA ARG A 171 -0.15 12.62 -3.52
C ARG A 171 -0.78 12.44 -4.91
N VAL A 172 -0.70 11.24 -5.48
CA VAL A 172 -1.33 10.92 -6.77
C VAL A 172 -2.86 10.97 -6.66
N GLN A 173 -3.44 10.43 -5.58
CA GLN A 173 -4.88 10.46 -5.35
C GLN A 173 -5.40 11.90 -5.19
N ILE A 174 -4.72 12.74 -4.40
CA ILE A 174 -5.05 14.15 -4.22
C ILE A 174 -4.98 14.91 -5.56
N ARG A 175 -3.99 14.62 -6.40
CA ARG A 175 -3.89 15.25 -7.72
C ARG A 175 -5.05 14.85 -8.63
N ARG A 176 -5.42 13.57 -8.63
CA ARG A 176 -6.51 13.03 -9.43
C ARG A 176 -7.87 13.61 -9.01
N THR A 177 -8.14 13.72 -7.71
CA THR A 177 -9.39 14.33 -7.22
C THR A 177 -9.47 15.80 -7.61
N LYS A 178 -8.39 16.58 -7.47
CA LYS A 178 -8.34 17.98 -7.93
C LYS A 178 -8.63 18.11 -9.43
N GLN A 179 -8.06 17.23 -10.26
CA GLN A 179 -8.32 17.22 -11.71
C GLN A 179 -9.78 16.88 -12.03
N LEU A 180 -10.38 15.91 -11.34
CA LEU A 180 -11.80 15.56 -11.52
C LEU A 180 -12.72 16.72 -11.13
N PHE A 181 -12.44 17.40 -10.01
CA PHE A 181 -13.18 18.60 -9.61
C PHE A 181 -13.04 19.73 -10.63
N ALA A 182 -11.82 20.01 -11.11
CA ALA A 182 -11.60 21.02 -12.13
C ALA A 182 -12.36 20.69 -13.43
N ALA A 183 -12.33 19.44 -13.88
CA ALA A 183 -13.07 18.98 -15.04
C ALA A 183 -14.60 19.15 -14.87
N ALA A 184 -15.13 18.78 -13.69
CA ALA A 184 -16.55 18.96 -13.37
C ALA A 184 -16.97 20.44 -13.40
N VAL A 185 -16.16 21.33 -12.82
CA VAL A 185 -16.41 22.78 -12.86
C VAL A 185 -16.43 23.30 -14.30
N VAL A 186 -15.46 22.89 -15.13
CA VAL A 186 -15.43 23.28 -16.55
C VAL A 186 -16.68 22.81 -17.29
N ILE A 187 -17.13 21.57 -17.07
CA ILE A 187 -18.36 21.04 -17.68
C ILE A 187 -19.58 21.87 -17.27
N ILE A 188 -19.73 22.18 -15.98
CA ILE A 188 -20.84 23.00 -15.47
C ILE A 188 -20.83 24.38 -16.11
N VAL A 189 -19.67 25.04 -16.18
CA VAL A 189 -19.53 26.36 -16.80
C VAL A 189 -19.91 26.31 -18.29
N LEU A 190 -19.45 25.30 -19.03
CA LEU A 190 -19.81 25.12 -20.44
C LEU A 190 -21.31 24.89 -20.64
N CYS A 191 -21.94 24.09 -19.77
CA CYS A 191 -23.39 23.88 -19.77
C CYS A 191 -24.16 25.19 -19.52
N CYS A 192 -23.74 25.99 -18.53
CA CYS A 192 -24.33 27.29 -18.23
C CYS A 192 -24.20 28.25 -19.42
N ILE A 193 -23.03 28.33 -20.04
CA ILE A 193 -22.81 29.17 -21.24
C ILE A 193 -23.74 28.71 -22.38
N ARG A 194 -23.86 27.40 -22.61
CA ARG A 194 -24.72 26.85 -23.66
C ARG A 194 -26.19 27.13 -23.39
N PHE A 195 -26.65 26.99 -22.15
CA PHE A 195 -28.00 27.33 -21.73
C PHE A 195 -28.31 28.82 -21.93
N LEU A 196 -27.40 29.72 -21.52
CA LEU A 196 -27.52 31.16 -21.74
C LEU A 196 -27.58 31.53 -23.23
N ARG A 197 -26.77 30.88 -24.07
CA ARG A 197 -26.84 31.07 -25.53
C ARG A 197 -28.17 30.59 -26.11
N TYR A 198 -28.68 29.46 -25.65
CA TYR A 198 -29.97 28.92 -26.10
C TYR A 198 -31.14 29.81 -25.66
N SER A 199 -31.18 30.25 -24.41
CA SER A 199 -32.24 31.11 -23.88
C SER A 199 -32.28 32.46 -24.59
N ARG A 200 -31.11 33.08 -24.85
CA ARG A 200 -31.00 34.32 -25.65
C ARG A 200 -31.54 34.14 -27.07
N ARG A 201 -31.21 33.03 -27.75
CA ARG A 201 -31.77 32.73 -29.08
C ARG A 201 -33.29 32.57 -29.04
N LYS A 202 -33.82 31.82 -28.07
CA LYS A 202 -35.26 31.61 -27.91
C LYS A 202 -36.01 32.90 -27.57
N MET A 203 -35.43 33.78 -26.76
CA MET A 203 -36.01 35.11 -26.47
C MET A 203 -36.01 36.02 -27.69
N ARG A 204 -34.91 36.08 -28.46
CA ARG A 204 -34.87 36.84 -29.72
C ARG A 204 -35.90 36.34 -30.72
N ALA A 205 -36.05 35.02 -30.89
CA ALA A 205 -37.05 34.44 -31.78
C ALA A 205 -38.49 34.82 -31.36
N ARG A 206 -38.80 34.81 -30.06
CA ARG A 206 -40.10 35.25 -29.54
C ARG A 206 -40.34 36.74 -29.76
N TYR A 207 -39.33 37.58 -29.52
CA TYR A 207 -39.44 39.03 -29.75
C TYR A 207 -39.67 39.35 -31.23
N ILE A 208 -38.90 38.74 -32.13
CA ILE A 208 -39.05 38.91 -33.58
C ILE A 208 -40.42 38.40 -34.04
N GLY A 209 -40.85 37.22 -33.58
CA GLY A 209 -42.17 36.68 -33.92
C GLY A 209 -43.33 37.55 -33.43
N SER A 210 -43.22 38.15 -32.25
CA SER A 210 -44.21 39.09 -31.70
C SER A 210 -44.21 40.41 -32.49
N TRP A 211 -43.04 40.94 -32.84
CA TRP A 211 -42.89 42.15 -33.63
C TRP A 211 -43.46 41.99 -35.05
N ILE A 212 -43.16 40.86 -35.72
CA ILE A 212 -43.73 40.52 -37.03
C ILE A 212 -45.26 40.42 -36.94
N LYS A 213 -45.81 39.72 -35.93
CA LYS A 213 -47.28 39.63 -35.75
C LYS A 213 -47.92 41.00 -35.46
N GLY A 214 -47.25 41.87 -34.71
CA GLY A 214 -47.71 43.24 -34.44
C GLY A 214 -47.78 44.08 -35.70
N HIS A 215 -46.76 44.00 -36.55
CA HIS A 215 -46.74 44.70 -37.85
C HIS A 215 -47.72 44.10 -38.86
N GLN A 216 -47.88 42.77 -38.91
CA GLN A 216 -48.87 42.11 -39.78
C GLN A 216 -50.30 42.58 -39.44
N LYS A 217 -50.66 42.65 -38.15
CA LYS A 217 -51.95 43.19 -37.70
C LYS A 217 -52.16 44.65 -38.11
N LYS A 218 -51.11 45.47 -38.07
CA LYS A 218 -51.17 46.88 -38.50
C LYS A 218 -51.40 46.99 -40.01
N ILE A 219 -50.74 46.14 -40.80
CA ILE A 219 -50.92 46.07 -42.26
C ILE A 219 -52.32 45.54 -42.62
N ASP A 220 -52.80 44.50 -41.94
CA ASP A 220 -54.16 43.95 -42.14
C ASP A 220 -55.26 44.94 -41.73
N PHE A 221 -55.00 45.77 -40.72
CA PHE A 221 -55.90 46.86 -40.31
C PHE A 221 -55.99 47.95 -41.40
N LEU A 222 -54.85 48.32 -42.01
CA LEU A 222 -54.80 49.28 -43.11
C LEU A 222 -55.35 48.73 -44.44
N ARG A 223 -55.45 47.41 -44.58
CA ARG A 223 -56.01 46.72 -45.76
C ARG A 223 -57.53 46.52 -45.73
N LYS A 224 -58.22 46.89 -44.64
CA LYS A 224 -59.69 46.87 -44.57
C LYS A 224 -60.25 48.27 -44.85
N PRO A 225 -60.63 48.61 -46.09
CA PRO A 225 -61.38 49.82 -46.35
C PRO A 225 -62.78 49.64 -45.71
N GLY A 226 -63.16 50.53 -44.79
CA GLY A 226 -64.58 50.71 -44.44
C GLY A 226 -65.02 50.49 -42.99
N LYS A 227 -64.18 50.70 -41.96
CA LYS A 227 -64.72 51.00 -40.62
C LYS A 227 -64.13 52.29 -40.09
N SER A 228 -64.79 53.39 -40.44
CA SER A 228 -64.72 54.64 -39.69
C SER A 228 -65.15 54.36 -38.24
N ILE A 229 -64.31 54.75 -37.29
CA ILE A 229 -64.72 54.84 -35.89
C ILE A 229 -64.73 56.33 -35.59
N PHE A 230 -65.95 56.85 -35.46
CA PHE A 230 -66.26 58.14 -34.87
C PHE A 230 -65.58 58.23 -33.50
N MET A 231 -64.78 59.27 -33.29
CA MET A 231 -64.39 59.72 -31.96
C MET A 231 -65.62 60.35 -31.30
N SER A 232 -66.22 59.64 -30.35
CA SER A 232 -67.08 60.25 -29.33
C SER A 232 -66.19 60.61 -28.14
N HIS A 233 -66.07 61.92 -27.88
CA HIS A 233 -65.66 62.45 -26.59
C HIS A 233 -66.73 62.08 -25.56
N GLU A 234 -66.39 61.21 -24.62
CA GLU A 234 -67.08 61.17 -23.33
C GLU A 234 -66.07 61.40 -22.20
N VAL A 235 -66.28 62.53 -21.54
CA VAL A 235 -65.65 62.97 -20.30
C VAL A 235 -66.34 62.23 -19.16
N HIS A 236 -65.59 61.42 -18.40
CA HIS A 236 -65.85 60.99 -17.01
C HIS A 236 -64.50 60.50 -16.49
N GLY A 237 -63.87 61.09 -15.47
CA GLY A 237 -64.37 61.25 -14.11
C GLY A 237 -63.47 60.40 -13.21
N ASP A 238 -62.65 61.07 -12.39
CA ASP A 238 -61.89 60.64 -11.22
C ASP A 238 -61.69 59.13 -10.92
N ARG A 239 -60.42 58.74 -10.74
CA ARG A 239 -59.96 58.15 -9.46
C ARG A 239 -58.43 58.04 -9.41
N LEU A 240 -57.84 58.95 -8.64
CA LEU A 240 -56.56 58.75 -7.97
C LEU A 240 -56.67 57.58 -6.98
N LYS A 241 -55.83 56.55 -7.11
CA LYS A 241 -55.53 55.61 -6.02
C LYS A 241 -54.01 55.53 -5.80
N LYS A 242 -53.62 56.28 -4.77
CA LYS A 242 -52.58 56.08 -3.76
C LYS A 242 -51.46 55.09 -4.06
N GLN A 243 -50.24 55.64 -4.09
CA GLN A 243 -49.02 55.02 -3.61
C GLN A 243 -49.22 54.51 -2.18
N GLU A 244 -48.89 53.24 -1.95
CA GLU A 244 -48.44 52.78 -0.63
C GLU A 244 -46.97 52.38 -0.77
N VAL A 245 -46.15 53.18 -0.11
CA VAL A 245 -44.78 52.93 0.29
C VAL A 245 -44.84 51.93 1.45
N ASN A 246 -44.10 50.84 1.36
CA ASN A 246 -43.83 49.97 2.51
C ASN A 246 -42.35 49.56 2.49
N GLU A 247 -41.59 50.21 3.37
CA GLU A 247 -40.45 49.71 4.13
C GLU A 247 -40.59 50.35 5.53
N PRO A 248 -40.08 49.73 6.62
CA PRO A 248 -39.00 48.74 6.68
C PRO A 248 -39.41 47.32 7.09
#